data_AF-A0A1M6E9H4-F1
#
_entry.id   AF-A0A1M6E9H4-F1
#
_cell.length_a   1.000
_cell.length_b   1.000
_cell.length_c   1.000
_cell.angle_alpha   90.00
_cell.angle_beta   90.00
_cell.angle_gamma   90.00
#
_symmetry.space_group_name_H-M   'P 1'
#
loop_
_entity.id
_entity.type
_entity.pdbx_description
1 polymer ?
#
loop_
_entity_poly.entity_id
_entity_poly.type
_entity_poly.pdbx_seq_one_letter_code
_entity_poly.pdbx_strand_id
1 'polypeptide(L)'
;MEILSIVLLSVFAFYGLFVAIMEYLKVQPDENKDAGYRIILDIPEDAAENLEGVIRTAFSEEMPDKLMTDRKLYVSTSGNNAQINRIIRDMQAMYPIEVLPRIDRCCIITGSNLYTDG
;
A
#
# COMPACT_ATOMS: atom_id res chain seq x y z
N MET A 1 -42.86 -2.45 28.77
CA MET A 1 -41.55 -1.77 28.62
C MET A 1 -40.40 -2.77 28.49
N GLU A 2 -40.37 -3.83 29.29
CA GLU A 2 -39.27 -4.83 29.30
C GLU A 2 -39.05 -5.55 27.97
N ILE A 3 -40.12 -5.96 27.28
CA ILE A 3 -40.02 -6.64 25.97
C ILE A 3 -39.35 -5.74 24.93
N LEU A 4 -39.66 -4.44 24.95
CA LEU A 4 -39.08 -3.47 24.02
C LEU A 4 -37.58 -3.27 24.29
N SER A 5 -37.19 -3.24 25.56
CA SER A 5 -35.78 -3.17 25.98
C SER A 5 -34.99 -4.41 25.56
N ILE A 6 -35.58 -5.61 25.69
CA ILE A 6 -34.95 -6.87 25.27
C ILE A 6 -34.74 -6.90 23.76
N VAL A 7 -35.74 -6.47 22.98
CA VAL A 7 -35.64 -6.38 21.52
C VAL A 7 -34.58 -5.36 21.10
N LEU A 8 -34.51 -4.22 21.77
CA LEU A 8 -33.50 -3.21 21.46
C LEU A 8 -32.08 -3.73 21.74
N LEU A 9 -31.89 -4.36 22.90
CA LEU A 9 -30.60 -4.95 23.31
C LEU A 9 -30.15 -6.06 22.36
N SER A 10 -31.07 -6.90 21.87
CA SER A 10 -30.70 -7.98 20.94
C SER A 10 -30.26 -7.43 19.58
N VAL A 11 -30.90 -6.37 19.07
CA VAL A 11 -30.48 -5.71 17.82
C VAL A 11 -29.11 -5.07 17.98
N PHE A 12 -28.85 -4.36 19.09
CA PHE A 12 -27.53 -3.79 19.35
C PHE A 12 -26.45 -4.85 19.51
N ALA A 13 -26.74 -5.95 20.21
CA ALA A 13 -25.81 -7.07 20.36
C ALA A 13 -25.49 -7.72 19.00
N PHE A 14 -26.49 -7.94 18.17
CA PHE A 14 -26.31 -8.49 16.81
C PHE A 14 -25.50 -7.54 15.93
N TYR A 15 -25.81 -6.24 15.96
CA TYR A 15 -25.07 -5.23 15.22
C TYR A 15 -23.61 -5.13 15.66
N GLY A 16 -23.36 -5.14 16.97
CA GLY A 16 -22.01 -5.14 17.53
C GLY A 16 -21.22 -6.39 17.11
N LEU A 17 -21.86 -7.57 17.14
CA LEU A 17 -21.25 -8.81 16.66
C LEU A 17 -20.98 -8.76 15.14
N PHE A 18 -21.91 -8.23 14.36
CA PHE A 18 -21.74 -8.07 12.92
C PHE A 18 -20.57 -7.15 12.58
N VAL A 19 -20.45 -6.01 13.26
CA VAL A 19 -19.31 -5.10 13.10
C VAL A 19 -18.01 -5.79 13.53
N ALA A 20 -18.00 -6.50 14.65
CA ALA A 20 -16.83 -7.25 15.10
C ALA A 20 -16.39 -8.33 14.10
N ILE A 21 -17.34 -9.06 13.49
CA ILE A 21 -17.06 -10.05 12.45
C ILE A 21 -16.54 -9.37 11.17
N MET A 22 -17.15 -8.26 10.74
CA MET A 22 -16.69 -7.52 9.56
C MET A 22 -15.29 -6.95 9.75
N GLU A 23 -14.97 -6.42 10.92
CA GLU A 23 -13.63 -5.97 11.26
C GLU A 23 -12.66 -7.15 11.37
N TYR A 24 -13.06 -8.29 11.93
CA TYR A 24 -12.24 -9.51 11.92
C TYR A 24 -11.95 -10.01 10.50
N LEU A 25 -12.94 -9.97 9.59
CA LEU A 25 -12.79 -10.34 8.19
C LEU A 25 -11.90 -9.37 7.41
N LYS A 26 -11.96 -8.06 7.71
CA LYS A 26 -11.01 -7.06 7.19
C LYS A 26 -9.59 -7.26 7.74
N VAL A 27 -9.48 -7.71 8.98
CA VAL A 27 -8.21 -8.01 9.69
C VAL A 27 -7.68 -9.40 9.35
N GLN A 28 -8.28 -10.13 8.41
CA GLN A 28 -7.51 -11.12 7.65
C GLN A 28 -6.80 -10.38 6.52
N PRO A 29 -5.57 -9.85 6.74
CA PRO A 29 -4.71 -9.63 5.59
C PRO A 29 -4.62 -10.98 4.90
N ASP A 30 -4.79 -10.96 3.60
CA ASP A 30 -4.55 -12.09 2.72
C ASP A 30 -3.14 -12.64 3.04
N GLU A 31 -3.04 -13.59 3.98
CA GLU A 31 -1.75 -14.10 4.51
C GLU A 31 -1.00 -14.87 3.41
N ASN A 32 -1.59 -15.06 2.24
CA ASN A 32 -0.98 -15.84 1.17
C ASN A 32 -1.54 -15.55 -0.23
N LYS A 33 -1.56 -14.27 -0.63
CA LYS A 33 -1.52 -13.94 -2.07
C LYS A 33 -0.42 -12.93 -2.34
N ASP A 34 0.81 -13.41 -2.14
CA ASP A 34 2.01 -12.85 -2.74
C ASP A 34 1.92 -13.02 -4.26
N ALA A 35 1.12 -12.17 -4.90
CA ALA A 35 1.01 -12.12 -6.35
C ALA A 35 2.29 -11.54 -6.99
N GLY A 36 3.28 -11.14 -6.17
CA GLY A 36 4.60 -10.68 -6.59
C GLY A 36 4.59 -9.30 -7.25
N TYR A 37 3.46 -8.59 -7.24
CA TYR A 37 3.34 -7.28 -7.86
C TYR A 37 3.81 -6.18 -6.90
N ARG A 38 4.76 -5.37 -7.38
CA ARG A 38 5.24 -4.16 -6.70
C ARG A 38 4.99 -2.96 -7.60
N ILE A 39 4.39 -1.92 -7.06
CA ILE A 39 4.19 -0.63 -7.75
C ILE A 39 5.41 0.22 -7.46
N ILE A 40 6.10 0.61 -8.54
CA ILE A 40 7.22 1.54 -8.51
C ILE A 40 6.73 2.84 -9.14
N LEU A 41 6.71 3.91 -8.35
CA LEU A 41 6.45 5.26 -8.82
C LEU A 41 7.77 5.88 -9.26
N ASP A 42 7.95 6.05 -10.57
CA ASP A 42 9.08 6.80 -11.11
C ASP A 42 8.74 8.29 -11.17
N ILE A 43 9.54 9.10 -10.47
CA ILE A 43 9.28 10.52 -10.31
C ILE A 43 10.15 11.32 -11.28
N PRO A 44 9.54 12.05 -12.26
CA PRO A 44 10.27 12.96 -13.12
C PRO A 44 10.71 14.21 -12.34
N GLU A 45 11.78 14.88 -12.81
CA GLU A 45 12.47 15.94 -12.05
C GLU A 45 11.61 17.19 -11.76
N ASP A 46 10.50 17.37 -12.49
CA ASP A 46 9.56 18.49 -12.43
C ASP A 46 8.26 18.19 -11.67
N ALA A 47 8.04 16.95 -11.21
CA ALA A 47 6.80 16.56 -10.54
C ALA A 47 6.68 17.00 -9.07
N ALA A 48 7.57 17.87 -8.57
CA ALA A 48 7.61 18.28 -7.17
C ALA A 48 6.28 18.86 -6.66
N GLU A 49 5.58 19.65 -7.48
CA GLU A 49 4.33 20.31 -7.09
C GLU A 49 3.17 19.33 -6.90
N ASN A 50 3.15 18.23 -7.66
CA ASN A 50 2.04 17.27 -7.67
C ASN A 50 2.34 15.99 -6.88
N LEU A 51 3.60 15.75 -6.52
CA LEU A 51 4.05 14.51 -5.90
C LEU A 51 3.31 14.19 -4.59
N GLU A 52 3.15 15.19 -3.72
CA GLU A 52 2.44 15.00 -2.46
C GLU A 52 0.98 14.57 -2.69
N GLY A 53 0.30 15.23 -3.64
CA GLY A 53 -1.08 14.92 -3.99
C GLY A 53 -1.22 13.49 -4.50
N VAL A 54 -0.33 13.07 -5.40
CA VAL A 54 -0.33 11.71 -5.96
C VAL A 54 -0.12 10.67 -4.88
N ILE A 55 0.84 10.87 -3.97
CA ILE A 55 1.10 9.95 -2.86
C ILE A 55 -0.13 9.85 -1.96
N ARG A 56 -0.70 11.00 -1.54
CA ARG A 56 -1.89 11.02 -0.68
C ARG A 56 -3.08 10.32 -1.33
N THR A 57 -3.32 10.55 -2.62
CA THR A 57 -4.40 9.89 -3.35
C THR A 57 -4.18 8.39 -3.43
N ALA A 58 -2.96 7.93 -3.71
CA ALA A 58 -2.65 6.49 -3.78
C ALA A 58 -2.99 5.78 -2.46
N PHE A 59 -2.66 6.38 -1.32
CA PHE A 59 -3.01 5.83 -0.01
C PHE A 59 -4.50 6.01 0.33
N SER A 60 -5.12 7.12 -0.04
CA SER A 60 -6.56 7.37 0.19
C SER A 60 -7.46 6.42 -0.59
N GLU A 61 -7.03 5.96 -1.77
CA GLU A 61 -7.76 4.97 -2.58
C GLU A 61 -7.47 3.53 -2.14
N GLU A 62 -6.66 3.35 -1.08
CA GLU A 62 -6.19 2.05 -0.58
C GLU A 62 -5.46 1.25 -1.68
N MET A 63 -4.79 1.92 -2.63
CA MET A 63 -4.07 1.25 -3.72
C MET A 63 -3.01 0.27 -3.20
N PRO A 64 -2.18 0.62 -2.18
CA PRO A 64 -1.21 -0.32 -1.62
C PRO A 64 -1.88 -1.55 -1.00
N ASP A 65 -3.04 -1.40 -0.36
CA ASP A 65 -3.76 -2.51 0.26
C ASP A 65 -4.47 -3.40 -0.77
N LYS A 66 -4.88 -2.83 -1.92
CA LYS A 66 -5.61 -3.53 -2.98
C LYS A 66 -4.70 -4.19 -4.02
N LEU A 67 -3.55 -3.59 -4.29
CA LEU A 67 -2.70 -3.96 -5.43
C LEU A 67 -1.33 -4.49 -5.03
N MET A 68 -0.87 -4.22 -3.80
CA MET A 68 0.50 -4.53 -3.39
C MET A 68 0.54 -5.55 -2.26
N THR A 69 1.41 -6.54 -2.38
CA THR A 69 1.54 -7.58 -1.36
C THR A 69 2.16 -7.04 -0.06
N ASP A 70 3.10 -6.12 -0.16
CA ASP A 70 3.82 -5.57 1.00
C ASP A 70 3.22 -4.26 1.53
N ARG A 71 2.15 -3.76 0.91
CA ARG A 71 1.47 -2.49 1.26
C ARG A 71 2.42 -1.28 1.30
N LYS A 72 3.57 -1.36 0.62
CA LYS A 72 4.59 -0.32 0.60
C LYS A 72 4.67 0.34 -0.76
N LEU A 73 4.65 1.66 -0.82
CA LEU A 73 4.88 2.36 -2.10
C LEU A 73 6.38 2.46 -2.37
N TYR A 74 6.85 1.90 -3.50
CA TYR A 74 8.24 2.06 -3.91
C TYR A 74 8.40 3.29 -4.78
N VAL A 75 9.43 4.08 -4.50
CA VAL A 75 9.70 5.33 -5.22
C VAL A 75 11.09 5.30 -5.84
N SER A 76 11.15 5.53 -7.14
CA SER A 76 12.38 5.77 -7.91
C SER A 76 12.50 7.26 -8.22
N THR A 77 13.66 7.85 -7.98
CA THR A 77 13.92 9.26 -8.30
C THR A 77 15.04 9.37 -9.32
N SER A 78 14.76 10.02 -10.44
CA SER A 78 15.74 10.21 -11.51
C SER A 78 16.75 11.33 -11.19
N GLY A 79 16.44 12.23 -10.26
CA GLY A 79 17.17 13.50 -10.08
C GLY A 79 17.63 13.79 -8.65
N ASN A 80 18.71 14.57 -8.53
CA ASN A 80 19.19 15.16 -7.27
C ASN A 80 18.37 16.42 -6.89
N ASN A 81 17.06 16.40 -7.14
CA ASN A 81 16.20 17.53 -6.84
C ASN A 81 15.90 17.54 -5.32
N ALA A 82 16.50 18.51 -4.63
CA ALA A 82 16.39 18.66 -3.18
C ALA A 82 14.95 18.82 -2.70
N GLN A 83 14.07 19.41 -3.52
CA GLN A 83 12.67 19.61 -3.19
C GLN A 83 11.89 18.28 -3.20
N ILE A 84 12.08 17.46 -4.23
CA ILE A 84 11.45 16.13 -4.34
C ILE A 84 11.90 15.23 -3.20
N ASN A 85 13.22 15.20 -2.92
CA ASN A 85 13.76 14.40 -1.82
C ASN A 85 13.25 14.85 -0.44
N ARG A 86 12.96 16.14 -0.27
CA ARG A 86 12.34 16.66 0.95
C ARG A 86 10.90 16.18 1.08
N ILE A 87 10.09 16.30 0.03
CA ILE A 87 8.70 15.85 0.01
C ILE A 87 8.61 14.35 0.29
N ILE A 88 9.45 13.53 -0.35
CA ILE A 88 9.47 12.08 -0.11
C ILE A 88 9.77 11.77 1.34
N ARG A 89 10.79 12.40 1.93
CA ARG A 89 11.14 12.21 3.34
C ARG A 89 10.02 12.64 4.28
N ASP A 90 9.34 13.75 3.99
CA ASP A 90 8.21 14.22 4.79
C ASP A 90 7.04 13.23 4.69
N MET A 91 6.80 12.65 3.51
CA MET A 91 5.76 11.63 3.30
C MET A 91 6.12 10.27 3.91
N GLN A 92 7.41 9.88 3.95
CA GLN A 92 7.89 8.66 4.60
C GLN A 92 7.60 8.61 6.11
N ALA A 93 7.47 9.78 6.75
CA ALA A 93 7.08 9.84 8.16
C ALA A 93 5.61 9.45 8.39
N MET A 94 4.77 9.54 7.35
CA MET A 94 3.31 9.34 7.44
C MET A 94 2.83 8.09 6.71
N TYR A 95 3.56 7.64 5.68
CA TYR A 95 3.16 6.53 4.82
C TYR A 95 4.30 5.52 4.65
N PRO A 96 3.98 4.22 4.46
CA PRO A 96 4.97 3.18 4.20
C PRO A 96 5.57 3.34 2.79
N ILE A 97 6.54 4.24 2.65
CA ILE A 97 7.21 4.56 1.39
C ILE A 97 8.67 4.09 1.45
N GLU A 98 9.08 3.31 0.46
CA GLU A 98 10.44 2.80 0.33
C GLU A 98 11.11 3.43 -0.89
N VAL A 99 12.23 4.13 -0.67
CA VAL A 99 12.99 4.76 -1.76
C VAL A 99 13.96 3.73 -2.33
N LEU A 100 13.81 3.42 -3.60
CA LEU A 100 14.72 2.53 -4.30
C LEU A 100 16.02 3.26 -4.65
N PRO A 101 17.19 2.62 -4.48
CA PRO A 101 18.43 3.16 -5.00
C PRO A 101 18.32 3.32 -6.52
N ARG A 102 18.96 4.37 -7.06
CA ARG A 102 18.97 4.65 -8.51
C ARG A 102 19.25 3.37 -9.30
N ILE A 103 18.38 3.10 -10.27
CA ILE A 103 18.41 1.94 -11.15
C ILE A 103 19.51 2.15 -12.21
N ASP A 104 20.77 2.23 -11.79
CA ASP A 104 21.89 1.97 -12.70
C ASP A 104 22.09 0.44 -12.89
N ARG A 105 21.30 -0.37 -12.18
CA ARG A 105 21.29 -1.83 -12.24
C ARG A 105 19.85 -2.33 -12.16
N CYS A 106 19.13 -2.24 -13.27
CA CYS A 106 17.89 -2.96 -13.45
C CYS A 106 18.23 -4.47 -13.50
N CYS A 107 18.15 -5.16 -12.36
CA CYS A 107 18.12 -6.62 -12.36
C CYS A 107 16.71 -7.06 -12.74
N ILE A 108 16.46 -7.16 -14.04
CA ILE A 108 15.34 -7.94 -14.56
C ILE A 108 15.66 -9.40 -14.24
N ILE A 109 15.07 -9.95 -13.17
CA ILE A 109 15.07 -11.40 -12.96
C ILE A 109 13.96 -11.97 -13.85
N THR A 110 14.29 -12.21 -15.12
CA THR A 110 13.45 -13.02 -16.00
C THR A 110 13.68 -14.48 -15.65
N GLY A 111 12.72 -15.07 -14.93
CA GLY A 111 12.69 -16.52 -14.74
C GLY A 111 12.36 -17.23 -16.05
N SER A 112 13.37 -17.74 -16.75
CA SER A 112 13.34 -19.04 -17.46
C SER A 112 14.63 -19.27 -18.26
N ASN A 113 15.25 -20.43 -18.01
CA ASN A 113 16.31 -21.09 -18.79
C ASN A 113 17.75 -20.56 -18.67
N LEU A 114 18.38 -20.83 -17.52
CA LEU A 114 19.79 -21.23 -17.47
C LEU A 114 19.85 -22.76 -17.36
N TYR A 115 19.50 -23.44 -18.46
CA TYR A 115 20.08 -24.74 -18.78
C TYR A 115 21.11 -24.46 -19.88
N THR A 116 22.34 -24.24 -19.44
CA THR A 116 23.53 -24.37 -20.28
C THR A 116 24.42 -25.36 -19.55
N ASP A 117 24.29 -26.63 -19.92
CA ASP A 117 25.29 -27.64 -19.63
C ASP A 117 25.49 -28.44 -20.92
N GLY A 118 26.74 -28.42 -21.42
CA GLY A 118 27.32 -29.40 -22.34
C GLY A 118 26.93 -29.34 -23.80
#